data_AF-A0A7Y5KJW9-F1
#
_entry.id   AF-A0A7Y5KJW9-F1
#
_cell.length_a   1.000
_cell.length_b   1.000
_cell.length_c   1.000
_cell.angle_alpha   90.00
_cell.angle_beta   90.00
_cell.angle_gamma   90.00
#
_symmetry.space_group_name_H-M   'P 1'
#
loop_
_entity.id
_entity.type
_entity.pdbx_description
1 polymer ?
#
loop_
_entity_poly.entity_id
_entity_poly.type
_entity_poly.pdbx_seq_one_letter_code
_entity_poly.pdbx_strand_id
1 'polypeptide(L)'
;MGVTRRRLLTLGALGALGAVAAGGAYAVSRGPGYPTLPQLTGFGEPSPPELRIDPQPVDFSALEARRRTGTAVYAYEITGRPATYYVTQPFGVRLDRWLALHRKHIGQAPDEIRSYGAWVRGSSTSWHSSGEAIDIARLRSGGRDLTSLRHDQWRDAPATELRRRLSLYWRTAAGLHHEFADVLTYLFDGAHANHVHVDIGRFGPEQPRLIRRSNAQVQAVQAMCRHVWGRTDVETTGEFDDVTRDATTRILEQAGGPGELADSREAWQAFMVATMRHT
;
A
#
# COMPACT_ATOMS: atom_id res chain seq x y z
N MET A 1 -53.42 -25.23 37.95
CA MET A 1 -52.85 -24.07 38.67
C MET A 1 -51.57 -23.67 37.94
N GLY A 2 -51.42 -22.60 37.17
CA GLY A 2 -52.25 -21.43 36.93
C GLY A 2 -51.71 -20.17 37.64
N VAL A 3 -50.59 -19.59 37.19
CA VAL A 3 -50.32 -18.12 37.27
C VAL A 3 -49.45 -17.69 36.08
N THR A 4 -49.94 -16.70 35.35
CA THR A 4 -49.34 -15.96 34.23
C THR A 4 -48.76 -14.62 34.70
N ARG A 5 -47.85 -14.04 33.90
CA ARG A 5 -47.65 -12.59 33.58
C ARG A 5 -46.18 -12.37 33.15
N ARG A 6 -45.79 -11.45 32.28
CA ARG A 6 -46.36 -10.68 31.17
C ARG A 6 -45.13 -9.96 30.58
N ARG A 7 -45.09 -9.78 29.26
CA ARG A 7 -44.08 -8.97 28.55
C ARG A 7 -44.01 -7.54 29.08
N LEU A 8 -42.81 -6.96 29.08
CA LEU A 8 -42.62 -5.52 28.84
C LEU A 8 -41.45 -5.34 27.88
N LEU A 9 -41.79 -4.74 26.73
CA LEU A 9 -40.88 -4.13 25.78
C LEU A 9 -40.32 -2.84 26.39
N THR A 10 -39.02 -2.62 26.22
CA THR A 10 -38.46 -1.26 26.20
C THR A 10 -37.49 -1.15 25.04
N LEU A 11 -37.95 -0.42 24.02
CA LEU A 11 -37.12 0.33 23.08
C LEU A 11 -36.35 1.41 23.87
N GLY A 12 -35.06 1.57 23.55
CA GLY A 12 -34.24 2.67 24.02
C GLY A 12 -32.95 2.72 23.20
N ALA A 13 -32.93 3.64 22.24
CA ALA A 13 -31.83 3.92 21.34
C ALA A 13 -30.71 4.75 22.01
N LEU A 14 -29.60 4.91 21.28
CA LEU A 14 -28.43 5.77 21.53
C LEU A 14 -27.45 5.18 22.54
N GLY A 15 -26.15 5.07 22.30
CA GLY A 15 -25.27 5.68 21.30
C GLY A 15 -23.87 5.69 21.91
N ALA A 16 -22.86 5.95 21.08
CA ALA A 16 -21.49 6.31 21.43
C ALA A 16 -20.42 5.20 21.58
N LEU A 17 -19.58 5.16 20.53
CA LEU A 17 -18.11 5.28 20.60
C LEU A 17 -17.32 4.08 21.16
N GLY A 18 -17.20 3.04 20.34
CA GLY A 18 -16.05 2.12 20.37
C GLY A 18 -15.06 2.46 19.27
N ALA A 19 -14.30 3.54 19.42
CA ALA A 19 -13.17 3.83 18.55
C ALA A 19 -11.94 3.10 19.09
N VAL A 20 -11.66 1.90 18.56
CA VAL A 20 -10.34 1.27 18.73
C VAL A 20 -9.41 1.98 17.76
N ALA A 21 -8.73 3.02 18.25
CA ALA A 21 -7.67 3.71 17.53
C ALA A 21 -6.43 2.82 17.48
N ALA A 22 -6.33 1.97 16.46
CA ALA A 22 -5.06 1.41 16.01
C ALA A 22 -4.48 2.35 14.95
N GLY A 23 -4.12 3.57 15.35
CA GLY A 23 -3.38 4.51 14.52
C GLY A 23 -1.89 4.35 14.79
N GLY A 24 -1.21 3.53 13.99
CA GLY A 24 0.25 3.46 14.00
C GLY A 24 0.81 4.74 13.42
N ALA A 25 1.38 5.59 14.27
CA ALA A 25 2.16 6.76 13.87
C ALA A 25 3.64 6.40 13.95
N TYR A 26 4.41 6.54 12.87
CA TYR A 26 5.85 6.77 12.98
C TYR A 26 6.35 7.73 11.91
N ALA A 27 6.80 8.88 12.41
CA ALA A 27 7.75 9.77 11.80
C ALA A 27 9.12 9.08 11.71
N VAL A 28 9.93 9.47 10.73
CA VAL A 28 11.35 9.10 10.64
C VAL A 28 12.04 9.57 11.93
N SER A 29 12.37 8.64 12.84
CA SER A 29 13.09 8.98 14.07
C SER A 29 14.54 9.31 13.74
N ARG A 30 14.94 10.58 13.90
CA ARG A 30 16.31 10.90 14.34
C ARG A 30 16.33 10.77 15.87
N GLY A 31 17.04 9.78 16.39
CA GLY A 31 17.19 9.59 17.85
C GLY A 31 18.02 10.71 18.50
N PRO A 32 17.84 10.97 19.82
CA PRO A 32 18.55 12.03 20.53
C PRO A 32 19.94 11.57 21.04
N GLY A 33 20.94 12.40 20.74
CA GLY A 33 22.22 12.63 21.46
C GLY A 33 22.98 11.47 22.12
N TYR A 34 24.08 11.04 21.49
CA TYR A 34 25.33 10.55 22.14
C TYR A 34 26.53 10.88 21.20
N PRO A 35 27.78 10.97 21.73
CA PRO A 35 28.85 11.80 21.16
C PRO A 35 29.46 11.21 19.88
N THR A 36 29.79 12.12 18.97
CA THR A 36 30.60 12.01 17.74
C THR A 36 31.20 10.64 17.42
N LEU A 37 30.59 9.96 16.44
CA LEU A 37 31.19 8.88 15.64
C LEU A 37 31.36 9.34 14.18
N PRO A 38 32.31 8.74 13.41
CA PRO A 38 32.88 9.34 12.21
C PRO A 38 31.84 9.50 11.08
N GLN A 39 32.00 10.58 10.30
CA GLN A 39 31.14 10.91 9.16
C GLN A 39 30.97 9.72 8.21
N LEU A 40 29.75 9.16 8.18
CA LEU A 40 29.29 8.26 7.13
C LEU A 40 29.05 9.07 5.86
N THR A 41 29.68 8.67 4.77
CA THR A 41 29.38 9.11 3.40
C THR A 41 27.88 8.92 3.12
N GLY A 42 27.15 10.02 2.85
CA GLY A 42 25.71 10.01 2.58
C GLY A 42 24.93 11.23 3.10
N PHE A 43 25.51 12.01 4.02
CA PHE A 43 24.95 13.30 4.45
C PHE A 43 25.38 14.41 3.50
N GLY A 44 24.66 14.60 2.40
CA GLY A 44 24.94 15.70 1.46
C GLY A 44 23.98 15.83 0.29
N GLU A 45 23.20 14.80 -0.04
CA GLU A 45 22.23 14.90 -1.13
C GLU A 45 20.95 15.61 -0.65
N PRO A 46 20.47 16.62 -1.40
CA PRO A 46 19.23 17.32 -1.06
C PRO A 46 18.05 16.35 -1.04
N SER A 47 17.03 16.65 -0.24
CA SER A 47 15.76 15.94 -0.36
C SER A 47 15.20 16.09 -1.78
N PRO A 48 14.57 15.05 -2.35
CA PRO A 48 13.88 15.16 -3.62
C PRO A 48 12.95 16.38 -3.59
N PRO A 49 12.94 17.23 -4.62
CA PRO A 49 12.11 18.44 -4.66
C PRO A 49 10.62 18.14 -4.50
N GLU A 50 10.18 16.92 -4.84
CA GLU A 50 8.82 16.44 -4.69
C GLU A 50 8.40 16.09 -3.24
N LEU A 51 9.33 16.12 -2.28
CA LEU A 51 9.08 15.67 -0.91
C LEU A 51 8.25 16.67 -0.08
N ARG A 52 7.03 16.28 0.30
CA ARG A 52 6.19 16.94 1.32
C ARG A 52 6.36 16.20 2.66
N ILE A 53 6.69 16.93 3.72
CA ILE A 53 7.02 16.32 5.01
C ILE A 53 5.81 16.31 5.97
N ASP A 54 4.89 17.27 5.84
CA ASP A 54 3.83 17.48 6.83
C ASP A 54 2.43 17.27 6.24
N PRO A 55 1.70 16.22 6.68
CA PRO A 55 0.27 16.09 6.43
C PRO A 55 -0.51 17.32 6.88
N GLN A 56 -1.45 17.76 6.04
CA GLN A 56 -2.37 18.86 6.35
C GLN A 56 -3.74 18.24 6.62
N PRO A 57 -4.19 18.15 7.89
CA PRO A 57 -5.51 17.60 8.20
C PRO A 57 -6.62 18.42 7.57
N VAL A 58 -7.62 17.75 7.02
CA VAL A 58 -8.82 18.37 6.46
C VAL A 58 -10.09 17.75 7.03
N ASP A 59 -11.17 18.51 7.06
CA ASP A 59 -12.50 17.94 7.36
C ASP A 59 -13.00 17.13 6.15
N PHE A 60 -13.81 16.10 6.42
CA PHE A 60 -14.39 15.26 5.37
C PHE A 60 -15.23 16.07 4.37
N SER A 61 -15.76 17.24 4.75
CA SER A 61 -16.49 18.12 3.85
C SER A 61 -15.63 18.69 2.72
N ALA A 62 -14.30 18.67 2.86
CA ALA A 62 -13.35 19.08 1.84
C ALA A 62 -12.91 17.93 0.92
N LEU A 63 -13.44 16.73 1.13
CA LEU A 63 -13.04 15.51 0.44
C LEU A 63 -14.16 14.96 -0.46
N GLU A 64 -13.77 14.23 -1.49
CA GLU A 64 -14.70 13.51 -2.35
C GLU A 64 -15.18 12.23 -1.65
N ALA A 65 -16.50 12.10 -1.50
CA ALA A 65 -17.14 10.89 -1.00
C ALA A 65 -17.21 9.83 -2.13
N ARG A 66 -16.47 8.74 -1.97
CA ARG A 66 -16.36 7.66 -2.94
C ARG A 66 -16.86 6.35 -2.37
N ARG A 67 -17.77 5.68 -3.09
CA ARG A 67 -18.23 4.31 -2.78
C ARG A 67 -17.55 3.26 -3.64
N ARG A 68 -16.77 3.68 -4.65
CA ARG A 68 -16.15 2.82 -5.66
C ARG A 68 -14.82 3.39 -6.14
N THR A 69 -13.98 2.49 -6.65
CA THR A 69 -12.87 2.78 -7.56
C THR A 69 -13.12 2.00 -8.83
N GLY A 70 -13.18 2.67 -9.98
CA GLY A 70 -13.69 2.06 -11.21
C GLY A 70 -15.01 1.30 -10.99
N THR A 71 -15.01 0.00 -11.26
CA THR A 71 -16.18 -0.88 -11.04
C THR A 71 -16.25 -1.49 -9.65
N ALA A 72 -15.18 -1.42 -8.86
CA ALA A 72 -15.08 -2.10 -7.58
C ALA A 72 -15.73 -1.29 -6.45
N VAL A 73 -16.63 -1.90 -5.68
CA VAL A 73 -17.20 -1.28 -4.49
C VAL A 73 -16.23 -1.30 -3.33
N TYR A 74 -16.25 -0.25 -2.53
CA TYR A 74 -15.54 -0.27 -1.26
C TYR A 74 -16.35 -0.98 -0.19
N ALA A 75 -15.65 -1.79 0.59
CA ALA A 75 -16.20 -2.35 1.79
C ALA A 75 -15.15 -2.43 2.90
N TYR A 76 -15.59 -2.27 4.14
CA TYR A 76 -14.70 -2.32 5.29
C TYR A 76 -14.28 -3.78 5.55
N GLU A 77 -12.97 -4.02 5.72
CA GLU A 77 -12.41 -5.38 5.85
C GLU A 77 -13.00 -6.13 7.05
N ILE A 78 -13.18 -5.48 8.20
CA ILE A 78 -13.61 -6.16 9.42
C ILE A 78 -15.09 -6.57 9.37
N THR A 79 -15.97 -5.67 8.92
CA THR A 79 -17.42 -5.90 9.02
C THR A 79 -18.01 -6.51 7.76
N GLY A 80 -17.26 -6.52 6.65
CA GLY A 80 -17.77 -6.95 5.37
C GLY A 80 -18.73 -5.95 4.70
N ARG A 81 -19.04 -4.82 5.34
CA ARG A 81 -20.12 -3.91 4.91
C ARG A 81 -19.63 -2.91 3.86
N PRO A 82 -20.49 -2.52 2.89
CA PRO A 82 -20.20 -1.41 1.99
C PRO A 82 -19.81 -0.14 2.76
N ALA A 83 -18.81 0.57 2.26
CA ALA A 83 -18.27 1.77 2.90
C ALA A 83 -18.23 2.95 1.91
N THR A 84 -18.32 4.16 2.45
CA THR A 84 -17.98 5.39 1.73
C THR A 84 -16.63 5.86 2.28
N TYR A 85 -15.66 6.06 1.40
CA TYR A 85 -14.35 6.61 1.74
C TYR A 85 -14.26 8.04 1.24
N TYR A 86 -13.55 8.87 2.01
CA TYR A 86 -13.39 10.29 1.75
C TYR A 86 -11.94 10.52 1.38
N VAL A 87 -11.69 11.04 0.19
CA VAL A 87 -10.32 11.25 -0.32
C VAL A 87 -10.23 12.51 -1.15
N THR A 88 -9.02 13.02 -1.37
CA THR A 88 -8.81 14.11 -2.33
C THR A 88 -9.06 13.59 -3.75
N GLN A 89 -9.51 14.47 -4.64
CA GLN A 89 -9.73 14.12 -6.05
C GLN A 89 -8.45 13.57 -6.72
N PRO A 90 -7.24 14.15 -6.54
CA PRO A 90 -6.01 13.60 -7.12
C PRO A 90 -5.73 12.17 -6.64
N PHE A 91 -5.96 11.86 -5.37
CA PHE A 91 -5.77 10.52 -4.82
C PHE A 91 -6.76 9.52 -5.41
N GLY A 92 -8.05 9.90 -5.46
CA GLY A 92 -9.11 9.08 -6.07
C GLY A 92 -8.80 8.70 -7.53
N VAL A 93 -8.30 9.65 -8.32
CA VAL A 93 -7.90 9.40 -9.72
C VAL A 93 -6.75 8.40 -9.84
N ARG A 94 -5.76 8.44 -8.92
CA ARG A 94 -4.67 7.43 -8.92
C ARG A 94 -5.16 6.04 -8.58
N LEU A 95 -6.10 5.91 -7.65
CA LEU A 95 -6.72 4.62 -7.36
C LEU A 95 -7.45 4.06 -8.59
N ASP A 96 -8.16 4.91 -9.34
CA ASP A 96 -8.83 4.47 -10.58
C ASP A 96 -7.82 3.99 -11.63
N ARG A 97 -6.69 4.69 -11.79
CA ARG A 97 -5.60 4.30 -12.69
C ARG A 97 -4.95 2.98 -12.27
N TRP A 98 -4.65 2.83 -10.98
CA TRP A 98 -4.09 1.59 -10.44
C TRP A 98 -5.02 0.40 -10.72
N LEU A 99 -6.32 0.53 -10.45
CA LEU A 99 -7.26 -0.57 -10.68
C LEU A 99 -7.39 -0.91 -12.18
N ALA A 100 -7.30 0.09 -13.06
CA ALA A 100 -7.26 -0.13 -14.50
C ALA A 100 -5.99 -0.87 -14.94
N LEU A 101 -4.83 -0.53 -14.37
CA LEU A 101 -3.56 -1.23 -14.61
C LEU A 101 -3.61 -2.67 -14.11
N HIS A 102 -4.14 -2.90 -12.90
CA HIS A 102 -4.35 -4.23 -12.33
C HIS A 102 -5.15 -5.11 -13.29
N ARG A 103 -6.27 -4.59 -13.81
CA ARG A 103 -7.07 -5.28 -14.81
C ARG A 103 -6.29 -5.58 -16.09
N LYS A 104 -5.60 -4.58 -16.62
CA LYS A 104 -4.87 -4.68 -17.89
C LYS A 104 -3.69 -5.66 -17.83
N HIS A 105 -2.93 -5.65 -16.74
CA HIS A 105 -1.63 -6.32 -16.65
C HIS A 105 -1.64 -7.61 -15.83
N ILE A 106 -2.53 -7.73 -14.83
CA ILE A 106 -2.70 -8.96 -14.03
C ILE A 106 -3.88 -9.78 -14.56
N GLY A 107 -4.80 -9.17 -15.33
CA GLY A 107 -5.97 -9.86 -15.90
C GLY A 107 -7.10 -10.09 -14.90
N GLN A 108 -7.01 -9.49 -13.71
CA GLN A 108 -8.01 -9.58 -12.66
C GLN A 108 -8.94 -8.35 -12.69
N ALA A 109 -10.25 -8.57 -12.63
CA ALA A 109 -11.24 -7.50 -12.56
C ALA A 109 -11.99 -7.55 -11.23
N PRO A 110 -11.47 -6.90 -10.17
CA PRO A 110 -12.18 -6.84 -8.89
C PRO A 110 -13.52 -6.11 -9.04
N ASP A 111 -14.54 -6.64 -8.38
CA ASP A 111 -15.83 -5.97 -8.14
C ASP A 111 -15.92 -5.40 -6.72
N GLU A 112 -14.95 -5.69 -5.86
CA GLU A 112 -14.90 -5.24 -4.48
C GLU A 112 -13.44 -5.05 -4.00
N ILE A 113 -13.21 -3.96 -3.28
CA ILE A 113 -11.97 -3.66 -2.55
C ILE A 113 -12.27 -3.67 -1.05
N ARG A 114 -11.59 -4.55 -0.31
CA ARG A 114 -11.61 -4.54 1.17
C ARG A 114 -10.52 -3.63 1.68
N SER A 115 -10.87 -2.74 2.61
CA SER A 115 -9.96 -1.74 3.14
C SER A 115 -10.21 -1.45 4.61
N TYR A 116 -9.19 -0.96 5.33
CA TYR A 116 -9.31 -0.45 6.70
C TYR A 116 -9.66 1.04 6.78
N GLY A 117 -9.82 1.70 5.63
CA GLY A 117 -10.25 3.10 5.54
C GLY A 117 -9.26 3.97 4.79
N ALA A 118 -9.72 5.17 4.45
CA ALA A 118 -8.95 6.18 3.73
C ALA A 118 -8.78 7.49 4.49
N TRP A 119 -9.75 7.88 5.31
CA TRP A 119 -9.70 9.11 6.10
C TRP A 119 -10.10 8.90 7.55
N VAL A 120 -9.37 9.57 8.43
CA VAL A 120 -9.68 9.70 9.86
C VAL A 120 -9.52 11.15 10.26
N ARG A 121 -10.29 11.59 11.26
CA ARG A 121 -10.23 12.98 11.72
C ARG A 121 -8.95 13.23 12.54
N GLY A 122 -8.27 14.35 12.25
CA GLY A 122 -7.60 15.14 13.28
C GLY A 122 -6.15 14.80 13.64
N SER A 123 -5.36 14.18 12.74
CA SER A 123 -3.93 13.98 12.98
C SER A 123 -3.05 14.65 11.93
N SER A 124 -2.21 15.61 12.34
CA SER A 124 -1.18 16.21 11.48
C SER A 124 0.02 15.29 11.22
N THR A 125 -0.01 14.04 11.69
CA THR A 125 1.05 13.05 11.49
C THR A 125 0.64 11.91 10.57
N SER A 126 -0.56 11.96 9.97
CA SER A 126 -1.10 10.89 9.13
C SER A 126 -1.71 11.45 7.85
N TRP A 127 -1.26 10.90 6.71
CA TRP A 127 -1.84 11.23 5.39
C TRP A 127 -3.31 10.81 5.26
N HIS A 128 -3.80 9.90 6.09
CA HIS A 128 -5.24 9.63 6.19
C HIS A 128 -6.01 10.88 6.62
N SER A 129 -5.47 11.72 7.52
CA SER A 129 -6.15 12.95 7.92
C SER A 129 -6.19 14.02 6.83
N SER A 130 -5.31 13.90 5.83
CA SER A 130 -5.33 14.73 4.62
C SER A 130 -6.23 14.18 3.50
N GLY A 131 -6.80 12.98 3.68
CA GLY A 131 -7.55 12.28 2.63
C GLY A 131 -6.66 11.83 1.46
N GLU A 132 -5.35 11.69 1.70
CA GLU A 132 -4.35 11.36 0.68
C GLU A 132 -3.80 9.93 0.85
N ALA A 133 -4.46 9.07 1.63
CA ALA A 133 -4.02 7.71 1.91
C ALA A 133 -5.17 6.68 1.96
N ILE A 134 -4.85 5.39 1.81
CA ILE A 134 -5.79 4.27 2.02
C ILE A 134 -5.05 2.98 2.38
N ASP A 135 -5.68 2.18 3.25
CA ASP A 135 -5.19 0.86 3.64
C ASP A 135 -5.96 -0.23 2.90
N ILE A 136 -5.30 -0.95 1.99
CA ILE A 136 -5.93 -1.96 1.13
C ILE A 136 -5.64 -3.36 1.67
N ALA A 137 -6.70 -4.12 1.99
CA ALA A 137 -6.58 -5.46 2.54
C ALA A 137 -6.77 -6.56 1.49
N ARG A 138 -7.71 -6.40 0.55
CA ARG A 138 -8.01 -7.44 -0.46
C ARG A 138 -8.64 -6.87 -1.73
N LEU A 139 -8.44 -7.60 -2.81
CA LEU A 139 -9.18 -7.49 -4.07
C LEU A 139 -10.07 -8.71 -4.24
N ARG A 140 -11.36 -8.50 -4.54
CA ARG A 140 -12.36 -9.57 -4.59
C ARG A 140 -13.22 -9.50 -5.85
N SER A 141 -13.70 -10.67 -6.28
CA SER A 141 -14.71 -10.79 -7.33
C SER A 141 -15.63 -11.98 -7.08
N GLY A 142 -16.94 -11.78 -7.24
CA GLY A 142 -17.95 -12.81 -7.05
C GLY A 142 -17.89 -13.43 -5.65
N GLY A 143 -17.60 -12.63 -4.63
CA GLY A 143 -17.48 -13.08 -3.24
C GLY A 143 -16.21 -13.86 -2.89
N ARG A 144 -15.24 -13.98 -3.82
CA ARG A 144 -13.97 -14.68 -3.61
C ARG A 144 -12.79 -13.72 -3.65
N ASP A 145 -11.74 -14.04 -2.91
CA ASP A 145 -10.47 -13.30 -2.97
C ASP A 145 -9.78 -13.57 -4.31
N LEU A 146 -9.51 -12.49 -5.04
CA LEU A 146 -8.60 -12.51 -6.18
C LEU A 146 -7.16 -12.39 -5.67
N THR A 147 -6.90 -11.37 -4.84
CA THR A 147 -5.63 -11.15 -4.15
C THR A 147 -5.92 -10.77 -2.70
N SER A 148 -5.21 -11.39 -1.76
CA SER A 148 -5.19 -10.98 -0.36
C SER A 148 -3.87 -10.28 -0.04
N LEU A 149 -3.94 -9.03 0.41
CA LEU A 149 -2.82 -8.24 0.92
C LEU A 149 -2.59 -8.46 2.43
N ARG A 150 -3.31 -9.43 3.01
CA ARG A 150 -3.24 -9.82 4.42
C ARG A 150 -2.16 -10.87 4.66
N HIS A 151 -0.89 -10.48 4.57
CA HIS A 151 0.26 -11.38 4.81
C HIS A 151 0.11 -12.16 6.11
N ASP A 152 -0.37 -11.51 7.17
CA ASP A 152 -0.68 -12.10 8.47
C ASP A 152 -1.60 -13.34 8.43
N GLN A 153 -2.43 -13.50 7.39
CA GLN A 153 -3.34 -14.64 7.26
C GLN A 153 -2.75 -15.82 6.48
N TRP A 154 -1.67 -15.63 5.75
CA TRP A 154 -1.15 -16.64 4.83
C TRP A 154 0.36 -16.84 4.84
N ARG A 155 1.11 -16.08 5.65
CA ARG A 155 2.57 -16.23 5.80
C ARG A 155 3.01 -17.65 6.19
N ASP A 156 2.15 -18.37 6.91
CA ASP A 156 2.40 -19.73 7.39
C ASP A 156 1.75 -20.81 6.47
N ALA A 157 1.30 -20.43 5.27
CA ALA A 157 0.73 -21.36 4.32
C ALA A 157 1.78 -22.37 3.78
N PRO A 158 1.36 -23.56 3.30
CA PRO A 158 2.27 -24.51 2.67
C PRO A 158 3.08 -23.87 1.53
N ALA A 159 4.34 -24.28 1.36
CA ALA A 159 5.31 -23.60 0.49
C ALA A 159 4.83 -23.31 -0.95
N THR A 160 4.07 -24.23 -1.56
CA THR A 160 3.50 -24.01 -2.90
C THR A 160 2.44 -22.92 -2.92
N GLU A 161 1.57 -22.88 -1.91
CA GLU A 161 0.55 -21.85 -1.77
C GLU A 161 1.18 -20.50 -1.36
N LEU A 162 2.18 -20.52 -0.47
CA LEU A 162 2.92 -19.33 -0.07
C LEU A 162 3.61 -18.67 -1.27
N ARG A 163 4.30 -19.45 -2.12
CA ARG A 163 4.91 -18.92 -3.36
C ARG A 163 3.88 -18.28 -4.28
N ARG A 164 2.74 -18.94 -4.50
CA ARG A 164 1.65 -18.40 -5.33
C ARG A 164 1.13 -17.07 -4.76
N ARG A 165 0.93 -16.99 -3.45
CA ARG A 165 0.45 -15.78 -2.77
C ARG A 165 1.46 -14.66 -2.80
N LEU A 166 2.74 -14.94 -2.55
CA LEU A 166 3.81 -13.96 -2.62
C LEU A 166 3.95 -13.39 -4.04
N SER A 167 3.96 -14.24 -5.07
CA SER A 167 3.99 -13.77 -6.46
C SER A 167 2.82 -12.84 -6.75
N LEU A 168 1.59 -13.24 -6.42
CA LEU A 168 0.42 -12.41 -6.69
C LEU A 168 0.36 -11.12 -5.84
N TYR A 169 0.78 -11.20 -4.58
CA TYR A 169 0.92 -10.05 -3.68
C TYR A 169 1.86 -9.02 -4.29
N TRP A 170 3.07 -9.43 -4.69
CA TRP A 170 4.08 -8.53 -5.21
C TRP A 170 3.77 -8.01 -6.61
N ARG A 171 3.06 -8.78 -7.45
CA ARG A 171 2.48 -8.27 -8.69
C ARG A 171 1.45 -7.17 -8.42
N THR A 172 0.58 -7.36 -7.43
CA THR A 172 -0.42 -6.36 -7.05
C THR A 172 0.25 -5.10 -6.47
N ALA A 173 1.27 -5.28 -5.62
CA ALA A 173 2.08 -4.21 -5.07
C ALA A 173 2.87 -3.45 -6.15
N ALA A 174 3.33 -4.12 -7.22
CA ALA A 174 3.96 -3.44 -8.36
C ALA A 174 3.01 -2.45 -9.05
N GLY A 175 1.73 -2.82 -9.19
CA GLY A 175 0.71 -1.90 -9.66
C GLY A 175 0.50 -0.70 -8.72
N LEU A 176 0.58 -0.91 -7.40
CA LEU A 176 0.52 0.19 -6.43
C LEU A 176 1.76 1.09 -6.57
N HIS A 177 2.97 0.53 -6.63
CA HIS A 177 4.22 1.27 -6.82
C HIS A 177 4.30 2.02 -8.17
N HIS A 178 3.54 1.60 -9.18
CA HIS A 178 3.38 2.34 -10.42
C HIS A 178 2.70 3.70 -10.19
N GLU A 179 1.66 3.74 -9.35
CA GLU A 179 0.87 4.95 -9.10
C GLU A 179 1.26 5.69 -7.82
N PHE A 180 1.88 5.04 -6.85
CA PHE A 180 2.19 5.58 -5.52
C PHE A 180 3.67 5.40 -5.20
N ALA A 181 4.31 6.45 -4.70
CA ALA A 181 5.72 6.38 -4.30
C ALA A 181 5.85 5.84 -2.87
N ASP A 182 4.90 6.19 -1.98
CA ASP A 182 4.77 5.60 -0.66
C ASP A 182 3.77 4.45 -0.69
N VAL A 183 4.33 3.23 -0.64
CA VAL A 183 3.59 1.97 -0.55
C VAL A 183 4.23 1.16 0.57
N LEU A 184 3.52 1.00 1.68
CA LEU A 184 4.02 0.29 2.85
C LEU A 184 3.41 -1.10 2.90
N THR A 185 4.28 -2.11 2.89
CA THR A 185 3.92 -3.53 2.84
C THR A 185 4.24 -4.19 4.19
N TYR A 186 3.97 -5.49 4.31
CA TYR A 186 4.37 -6.25 5.51
C TYR A 186 5.87 -6.22 5.82
N LEU A 187 6.73 -5.81 4.87
CA LEU A 187 8.17 -5.65 5.09
C LEU A 187 8.52 -4.34 5.81
N PHE A 188 7.62 -3.36 5.82
CA PHE A 188 7.85 -2.08 6.48
C PHE A 188 7.87 -2.23 8.01
N ASP A 189 6.79 -2.80 8.57
CA ASP A 189 6.70 -3.16 9.99
C ASP A 189 5.53 -4.14 10.24
N GLY A 190 5.33 -4.51 11.51
CA GLY A 190 4.25 -5.41 11.92
C GLY A 190 2.83 -4.82 11.81
N ALA A 191 2.66 -3.49 11.79
CA ALA A 191 1.36 -2.85 11.65
C ALA A 191 0.80 -3.01 10.23
N HIS A 192 1.68 -3.20 9.24
CA HIS A 192 1.33 -3.42 7.84
C HIS A 192 1.26 -4.92 7.48
N ALA A 193 1.26 -5.83 8.46
CA ALA A 193 1.13 -7.25 8.18
C ALA A 193 -0.26 -7.62 7.62
N ASN A 194 -1.28 -6.80 7.87
CA ASN A 194 -2.68 -7.08 7.50
C ASN A 194 -3.21 -6.23 6.33
N HIS A 195 -2.41 -5.35 5.73
CA HIS A 195 -2.80 -4.52 4.58
C HIS A 195 -1.58 -3.96 3.85
N VAL A 196 -1.80 -3.34 2.68
CA VAL A 196 -0.84 -2.41 2.07
C VAL A 196 -1.37 -1.00 2.22
N HIS A 197 -0.57 -0.13 2.83
CA HIS A 197 -0.85 1.31 2.90
C HIS A 197 -0.31 1.99 1.64
N VAL A 198 -1.07 2.92 1.07
CA VAL A 198 -0.57 3.81 0.01
C VAL A 198 -0.96 5.24 0.27
N ASP A 199 -0.08 6.17 -0.06
CA ASP A 199 -0.36 7.60 -0.04
C ASP A 199 0.30 8.37 -1.20
N ILE A 200 -0.25 9.55 -1.50
CA ILE A 200 0.37 10.53 -2.42
C ILE A 200 0.96 11.72 -1.67
N GLY A 201 0.81 11.73 -0.35
CA GLY A 201 1.05 12.90 0.46
C GLY A 201 2.50 13.32 0.39
N ARG A 202 3.42 12.36 0.57
CA ARG A 202 4.86 12.62 0.66
C ARG A 202 5.51 13.00 -0.66
N PHE A 203 5.02 12.53 -1.80
CA PHE A 203 5.67 12.73 -3.11
C PHE A 203 4.79 13.48 -4.12
N GLY A 204 3.64 13.98 -3.66
CA GLY A 204 2.76 14.83 -4.44
C GLY A 204 2.17 14.14 -5.69
N PRO A 205 1.73 14.93 -6.69
CA PRO A 205 1.02 14.45 -7.85
C PRO A 205 1.93 13.90 -8.96
N GLU A 206 3.25 13.87 -8.78
CA GLU A 206 4.18 13.32 -9.77
C GLU A 206 4.19 11.79 -9.80
N GLN A 207 4.45 11.22 -10.98
CA GLN A 207 4.59 9.78 -11.12
C GLN A 207 5.83 9.28 -10.35
N PRO A 208 5.71 8.13 -9.65
CA PRO A 208 6.82 7.54 -8.93
C PRO A 208 8.03 7.21 -9.82
N ARG A 209 9.21 7.27 -9.20
CA ARG A 209 10.48 6.68 -9.62
C ARG A 209 11.08 5.97 -8.42
N LEU A 210 12.13 5.18 -8.67
CA LEU A 210 12.94 4.65 -7.58
C LEU A 210 13.61 5.80 -6.82
N ILE A 211 13.45 5.80 -5.51
CA ILE A 211 14.19 6.62 -4.55
C ILE A 211 15.08 5.63 -3.80
N ARG A 212 16.37 5.53 -4.18
CA ARG A 212 17.28 4.50 -3.67
C ARG A 212 17.44 4.48 -2.15
N ARG A 213 17.21 5.62 -1.47
CA ARG A 213 17.23 5.74 -0.01
C ARG A 213 15.91 5.36 0.68
N SER A 214 14.86 5.06 -0.10
CA SER A 214 13.58 4.60 0.44
C SER A 214 13.64 3.09 0.66
N ASN A 215 13.83 2.70 1.93
CA ASN A 215 13.86 1.29 2.32
C ASN A 215 12.62 0.53 1.82
N ALA A 216 11.43 1.11 1.95
CA ALA A 216 10.18 0.51 1.49
C ALA A 216 10.18 0.21 -0.02
N GLN A 217 10.67 1.13 -0.85
CA GLN A 217 10.74 0.89 -2.30
C GLN A 217 11.82 -0.13 -2.66
N VAL A 218 12.99 -0.06 -2.02
CA VAL A 218 14.09 -1.00 -2.30
C VAL A 218 13.70 -2.42 -1.91
N GLN A 219 13.14 -2.60 -0.72
CA GLN A 219 12.62 -3.90 -0.28
C GLN A 219 11.53 -4.42 -1.21
N ALA A 220 10.64 -3.56 -1.71
CA ALA A 220 9.63 -3.96 -2.67
C ALA A 220 10.25 -4.46 -3.99
N VAL A 221 11.24 -3.75 -4.54
CA VAL A 221 11.97 -4.17 -5.74
C VAL A 221 12.66 -5.52 -5.51
N GLN A 222 13.37 -5.68 -4.41
CA GLN A 222 14.04 -6.93 -4.05
C GLN A 222 13.04 -8.09 -3.91
N ALA A 223 11.91 -7.85 -3.25
CA ALA A 223 10.86 -8.83 -3.09
C ALA A 223 10.17 -9.19 -4.42
N MET A 224 10.00 -8.23 -5.34
CA MET A 224 9.53 -8.48 -6.70
C MET A 224 10.53 -9.33 -7.48
N CYS A 225 11.82 -9.00 -7.45
CA CYS A 225 12.88 -9.81 -8.06
C CYS A 225 12.82 -11.25 -7.54
N ARG A 226 12.73 -11.43 -6.22
CA ARG A 226 12.73 -12.75 -5.59
C ARG A 226 11.46 -13.56 -5.86
N HIS A 227 10.30 -12.98 -5.59
CA HIS A 227 9.02 -13.71 -5.52
C HIS A 227 8.24 -13.71 -6.83
N VAL A 228 8.47 -12.74 -7.69
CA VAL A 228 7.84 -12.70 -9.02
C VAL A 228 8.81 -13.27 -10.03
N TRP A 229 10.05 -12.77 -10.09
CA TRP A 229 11.02 -13.14 -11.12
C TRP A 229 11.94 -14.33 -10.77
N GLY A 230 11.77 -14.93 -9.59
CA GLY A 230 12.54 -16.10 -9.17
C GLY A 230 14.03 -15.83 -8.91
N ARG A 231 14.44 -14.57 -8.75
CA ARG A 231 15.83 -14.17 -8.46
C ARG A 231 16.18 -14.41 -7.00
N THR A 232 16.48 -15.68 -6.70
CA THR A 232 16.79 -16.12 -5.32
C THR A 232 18.11 -15.59 -4.78
N ASP A 233 18.96 -15.06 -5.66
CA ASP A 233 20.21 -14.34 -5.38
C ASP A 233 19.99 -12.93 -4.81
N VAL A 234 18.81 -12.34 -5.03
CA VAL A 234 18.45 -11.04 -4.46
C VAL A 234 17.87 -11.23 -3.06
N GLU A 235 18.59 -10.72 -2.06
CA GLU A 235 18.14 -10.67 -0.67
C GLU A 235 17.34 -9.39 -0.40
N THR A 236 16.40 -9.46 0.56
CA THR A 236 15.55 -8.31 0.91
C THR A 236 16.16 -7.52 2.06
N THR A 237 17.29 -6.88 1.77
CA THR A 237 18.09 -6.12 2.76
C THR A 237 17.60 -4.69 2.96
N GLY A 238 16.91 -4.11 1.96
CA GLY A 238 16.58 -2.69 1.92
C GLY A 238 17.70 -1.79 1.40
N GLU A 239 18.84 -2.35 1.01
CA GLU A 239 19.94 -1.65 0.34
C GLU A 239 19.93 -1.92 -1.17
N PHE A 240 19.98 -0.86 -1.99
CA PHE A 240 19.99 -1.00 -3.46
C PHE A 240 21.42 -1.31 -3.95
N ASP A 241 21.86 -2.53 -3.65
CA ASP A 241 23.19 -3.06 -3.96
C ASP A 241 23.37 -3.47 -5.44
N ASP A 242 24.58 -3.90 -5.79
CA ASP A 242 24.93 -4.29 -7.15
C ASP A 242 24.16 -5.53 -7.62
N VAL A 243 23.83 -6.45 -6.72
CA VAL A 243 23.03 -7.65 -7.04
C VAL A 243 21.60 -7.26 -7.41
N THR A 244 20.99 -6.36 -6.64
CA THR A 244 19.67 -5.80 -6.91
C THR A 244 19.68 -5.01 -8.22
N ARG A 245 20.68 -4.16 -8.42
CA ARG A 245 20.88 -3.38 -9.65
C ARG A 245 20.94 -4.29 -10.87
N ASP A 246 21.86 -5.25 -10.89
CA ASP A 246 22.04 -6.22 -11.99
C ASP A 246 20.76 -7.00 -12.26
N ALA A 247 20.05 -7.42 -11.21
CA ALA A 247 18.81 -8.15 -11.36
C ALA A 247 17.73 -7.31 -12.06
N THR A 248 17.56 -6.06 -11.63
CA THR A 248 16.55 -5.15 -12.20
C THR A 248 16.89 -4.75 -13.63
N THR A 249 18.16 -4.51 -13.96
CA THR A 249 18.61 -4.22 -15.33
C THR A 249 18.29 -5.37 -16.27
N ARG A 250 18.64 -6.62 -15.91
CA ARG A 250 18.34 -7.80 -16.75
C ARG A 250 16.84 -8.01 -16.94
N ILE A 251 16.04 -7.75 -15.90
CA ILE A 251 14.58 -7.82 -15.99
C ILE A 251 14.04 -6.79 -16.98
N LEU A 252 14.54 -5.55 -16.91
CA LEU A 252 14.15 -4.49 -17.83
C LEU A 252 14.55 -4.78 -19.27
N GLU A 253 15.78 -5.23 -19.50
CA GLU A 253 16.25 -5.68 -20.81
C GLU A 253 15.38 -6.81 -21.37
N GLN A 254 15.07 -7.83 -20.55
CA GLN A 254 14.17 -8.92 -20.94
C GLN A 254 12.76 -8.43 -21.30
N ALA A 255 12.29 -7.37 -20.64
CA ALA A 255 10.99 -6.77 -20.88
C ALA A 255 10.99 -5.73 -22.03
N GLY A 256 12.13 -5.49 -22.68
CA GLY A 256 12.29 -4.47 -23.71
C GLY A 256 12.18 -3.03 -23.19
N GLY A 257 12.41 -2.84 -21.88
CA GLY A 257 12.45 -1.54 -21.21
C GLY A 257 13.82 -0.85 -21.30
N PRO A 258 13.91 0.39 -20.81
CA PRO A 258 15.20 1.09 -20.66
C PRO A 258 16.06 0.36 -19.62
N GLY A 259 17.39 0.42 -19.77
CA GLY A 259 18.36 -0.40 -19.01
C GLY A 259 18.20 -0.36 -17.49
N GLU A 260 18.91 0.53 -16.79
CA GLU A 260 18.90 0.55 -15.32
C GLU A 260 17.72 1.36 -14.74
N LEU A 261 17.25 1.00 -13.54
CA LEU A 261 16.27 1.79 -12.78
C LEU A 261 16.75 3.20 -12.37
N ALA A 262 18.05 3.48 -12.42
CA ALA A 262 18.72 4.68 -11.90
C ALA A 262 17.94 6.00 -12.05
N ASP A 263 17.20 6.40 -11.01
CA ASP A 263 16.41 7.63 -10.92
C ASP A 263 15.46 7.91 -12.13
N SER A 264 15.27 6.94 -13.02
CA SER A 264 14.46 7.06 -14.22
C SER A 264 13.02 6.67 -13.91
N ARG A 265 12.11 7.61 -14.15
CA ARG A 265 10.66 7.36 -14.07
C ARG A 265 10.26 6.32 -15.10
N GLU A 266 10.75 6.44 -16.32
CA GLU A 266 10.44 5.52 -17.41
C GLU A 266 10.86 4.09 -17.07
N ALA A 267 12.07 3.90 -16.53
CA ALA A 267 12.56 2.60 -16.09
C ALA A 267 11.75 2.04 -14.91
N TRP A 268 11.43 2.87 -13.92
CA TRP A 268 10.56 2.46 -12.81
C TRP A 268 9.20 1.96 -13.30
N GLN A 269 8.52 2.74 -14.13
CA GLN A 269 7.21 2.38 -14.67
C GLN A 269 7.29 1.12 -15.53
N ALA A 270 8.31 0.98 -16.38
CA ALA A 270 8.55 -0.20 -17.18
C ALA A 270 8.76 -1.45 -16.31
N PHE A 271 9.55 -1.36 -15.24
CA PHE A 271 9.79 -2.46 -14.31
C PHE A 271 8.50 -2.88 -13.57
N MET A 272 7.69 -1.92 -13.13
CA MET A 272 6.41 -2.21 -12.48
C MET A 272 5.43 -2.91 -13.43
N VAL A 273 5.35 -2.43 -14.68
CA VAL A 273 4.51 -3.06 -15.72
C VAL A 273 5.00 -4.47 -16.07
N ALA A 274 6.32 -4.66 -16.23
CA ALA A 274 6.92 -5.96 -16.50
C ALA A 274 6.60 -6.94 -15.35
N THR A 275 6.78 -6.49 -14.11
CA THR A 275 6.49 -7.28 -12.91
C THR A 275 5.01 -7.67 -12.83
N MET A 276 4.07 -6.74 -13.07
CA MET A 276 2.63 -7.07 -13.10
C MET A 276 2.28 -8.17 -14.12
N ARG A 277 2.94 -8.15 -15.29
CA ARG A 277 2.69 -9.09 -16.40
C ARG A 277 3.31 -10.47 -16.22
N HIS A 278 4.33 -10.59 -15.37
CA HIS A 278 5.07 -11.84 -15.18
C HIS A 278 4.20 -12.90 -14.48
N THR A 279 4.26 -14.15 -14.94
CA THR A 279 3.42 -15.26 -14.46
C THR A 279 4.24 -16.46 -14.04
#